data_AF-A0A076GBH4-F1
#
_entry.id   AF-A0A076GBH4-F1
#
_cell.length_a   1.000
_cell.length_b   1.000
_cell.length_c   1.000
_cell.angle_alpha   90.00
_cell.angle_beta   90.00
_cell.angle_gamma   90.00
#
_symmetry.space_group_name_H-M   'P 1'
#
loop_
_entity.id
_entity.type
_entity.pdbx_description
1 polymer ?
#
loop_
_entity_poly.entity_id
_entity_poly.type
_entity_poly.pdbx_seq_one_letter_code
_entity_poly.pdbx_strand_id
1 'polypeptide(L)'
;SNMLLNMKHDLDSFYISTNFIWDSPSYVLLTLTLWIITLMILSSMKISNFHFSKTIYLRLLILLAIILSLAFSVNNYIFFYILFEASLIPTFILILGWGYQP
;
A
#
# COMPACT_ATOMS: atom_id res chain seq x y z
N SER A 1 -20.65 -17.17 26.64
CA SER A 1 -21.48 -16.15 25.96
C SER A 1 -20.84 -14.76 26.03
N ASN A 2 -20.44 -14.26 27.20
CA ASN A 2 -19.86 -12.92 27.34
C ASN A 2 -18.52 -12.72 26.61
N MET A 3 -17.64 -13.73 26.55
CA MET A 3 -16.43 -13.66 25.70
C MET A 3 -16.76 -13.56 24.21
N LEU A 4 -17.75 -14.32 23.72
CA LEU A 4 -18.18 -14.26 22.31
C LEU A 4 -18.83 -12.91 21.98
N LEU A 5 -19.53 -12.32 22.95
CA LEU A 5 -20.13 -10.99 22.83
C LEU A 5 -19.05 -9.89 22.84
N ASN A 6 -18.00 -10.04 23.65
CA ASN A 6 -16.82 -9.16 23.61
C ASN A 6 -16.08 -9.27 22.28
N MET A 7 -15.89 -10.48 21.75
CA MET A 7 -15.26 -10.67 20.44
C MET A 7 -16.10 -10.05 19.32
N LYS A 8 -17.44 -10.11 19.43
CA LYS A 8 -18.33 -9.45 18.48
C LYS A 8 -18.29 -7.93 18.61
N HIS A 9 -18.20 -7.40 19.83
CA HIS A 9 -18.05 -5.98 20.08
C HIS A 9 -16.67 -5.44 19.63
N ASP A 10 -15.60 -6.24 19.79
CA ASP A 10 -14.27 -5.95 19.25
C ASP A 10 -14.31 -5.99 17.71
N LEU A 11 -14.99 -6.96 17.11
CA LEU A 11 -15.23 -6.99 15.66
C LEU A 11 -16.05 -5.77 15.19
N ASP A 12 -17.08 -5.36 15.93
CA ASP A 12 -17.90 -4.17 15.65
C ASP A 12 -17.05 -2.87 15.74
N SER A 13 -16.03 -2.85 16.61
CA SER A 13 -15.06 -1.75 16.67
C SER A 13 -14.12 -1.68 15.46
N PHE A 14 -13.96 -2.76 14.69
CA PHE A 14 -13.29 -2.72 13.38
C PHE A 14 -14.18 -2.15 12.26
N TYR A 15 -15.49 -1.97 12.47
CA TYR A 15 -16.41 -1.32 11.52
C TYR A 15 -16.54 0.20 11.75
N ILE A 16 -15.69 0.82 12.56
CA ILE A 16 -15.88 2.19 13.09
C ILE A 16 -15.94 3.31 12.03
N SER A 17 -15.69 3.04 10.74
CA SER A 17 -16.21 3.95 9.71
C SER A 17 -16.62 3.15 8.49
N THR A 18 -17.85 3.35 8.05
CA THR A 18 -18.55 2.61 6.99
C THR A 18 -17.90 2.63 5.59
N ASN A 19 -16.69 3.19 5.47
CA ASN A 19 -15.89 3.22 4.24
C ASN A 19 -14.55 2.47 4.35
N PHE A 20 -14.09 2.13 5.56
CA PHE A 20 -12.84 1.43 5.81
C PHE A 20 -13.11 0.14 6.58
N ILE A 21 -13.09 -1.00 5.88
CA ILE A 21 -13.30 -2.31 6.50
C ILE A 21 -11.99 -3.09 6.48
N TRP A 22 -11.58 -3.52 7.68
CA TRP A 22 -10.44 -4.41 7.88
C TRP A 22 -10.95 -5.86 7.85
N ASP A 23 -11.46 -6.27 6.69
CA ASP A 23 -11.82 -7.67 6.44
C ASP A 23 -10.56 -8.55 6.49
N SER A 24 -10.73 -9.83 6.85
CA SER A 24 -9.62 -10.79 6.88
C SER A 24 -8.72 -10.80 5.61
N PRO A 25 -9.24 -10.70 4.37
CA PRO A 25 -8.39 -10.54 3.18
C PRO A 25 -7.71 -9.18 3.07
N SER A 26 -8.36 -8.06 3.43
CA SER A 26 -7.75 -6.73 3.32
C SER A 26 -6.59 -6.58 4.29
N TYR A 27 -6.68 -7.19 5.48
CA TYR A 27 -5.57 -7.22 6.44
C TYR A 27 -4.32 -7.96 5.90
N VAL A 28 -4.51 -9.12 5.25
CA VAL A 28 -3.40 -9.88 4.63
C VAL A 28 -2.76 -9.06 3.50
N LEU A 29 -3.55 -8.38 2.69
CA LEU A 29 -3.04 -7.54 1.61
C LEU A 29 -2.32 -6.29 2.13
N LEU A 30 -2.84 -5.65 3.19
CA LEU A 30 -2.20 -4.49 3.81
C LEU A 30 -0.86 -4.86 4.45
N THR A 31 -0.78 -5.98 5.16
CA THR A 31 0.49 -6.46 5.73
C THR A 31 1.51 -6.81 4.65
N LEU A 32 1.06 -7.41 3.53
CA LEU A 32 1.92 -7.70 2.39
C LEU A 32 2.45 -6.42 1.72
N THR A 33 1.62 -5.38 1.52
CA THR A 33 2.09 -4.11 0.95
C THR A 33 3.18 -3.47 1.79
N LEU A 34 2.99 -3.39 3.12
CA LEU A 34 4.01 -2.89 4.04
C LEU A 34 5.32 -3.67 3.91
N TRP A 35 5.23 -5.00 3.82
CA TRP A 35 6.41 -5.84 3.67
C TRP A 35 7.17 -5.57 2.37
N ILE A 36 6.46 -5.47 1.23
CA ILE A 36 7.09 -5.16 -0.07
C ILE A 36 7.74 -3.77 -0.05
N ILE A 37 7.09 -2.76 0.55
CA ILE A 37 7.66 -1.41 0.66
C ILE A 37 8.96 -1.42 1.45
N THR A 38 9.01 -2.15 2.58
CA THR A 38 10.26 -2.28 3.34
C THR A 38 11.37 -2.92 2.50
N LEU A 39 11.07 -3.97 1.73
CA LEU A 39 12.04 -4.61 0.86
C LEU A 39 12.55 -3.69 -0.27
N MET A 40 11.67 -2.88 -0.87
CA MET A 40 12.04 -1.90 -1.89
C MET A 40 12.98 -0.83 -1.32
N ILE A 41 12.72 -0.33 -0.11
CA ILE A 41 13.60 0.64 0.56
C ILE A 41 14.97 0.01 0.84
N LEU A 42 15.03 -1.22 1.36
CA LEU A 42 16.31 -1.92 1.60
C LEU A 42 17.11 -2.10 0.32
N SER A 43 16.46 -2.53 -0.77
CA SER A 43 17.09 -2.68 -2.08
C SER A 43 17.70 -1.37 -2.58
N SER A 44 16.96 -0.26 -2.45
CA SER A 44 17.40 1.05 -2.91
C SER A 44 18.65 1.59 -2.21
N MET A 45 18.90 1.20 -0.96
CA MET A 45 20.10 1.62 -0.23
C MET A 45 21.39 1.06 -0.87
N LYS A 46 21.32 -0.10 -1.52
CA LYS A 46 22.46 -0.74 -2.19
C LYS A 46 22.80 -0.08 -3.54
N ILE A 47 21.86 0.64 -4.14
CA ILE A 47 21.90 1.12 -5.54
C ILE A 47 22.13 2.65 -5.60
N SER A 48 22.72 3.22 -4.55
CA SER A 48 22.86 4.69 -4.34
C SER A 48 23.66 5.47 -5.39
N ASN A 49 24.17 4.81 -6.44
CA ASN A 49 25.02 5.41 -7.48
C ASN A 49 24.29 5.71 -8.80
N PHE A 50 23.00 5.43 -8.93
CA PHE A 50 22.27 5.78 -10.15
C PHE A 50 21.82 7.25 -10.14
N HIS A 51 21.89 7.89 -11.32
CA HIS A 51 21.60 9.31 -11.58
C HIS A 51 20.22 9.81 -11.15
N PHE A 52 19.28 8.91 -10.83
CA PHE A 52 17.98 9.30 -10.31
C PHE A 52 18.14 9.82 -8.89
N SER A 53 17.67 11.04 -8.62
CA SER A 53 17.82 11.59 -7.26
C SER A 53 17.11 10.67 -6.26
N LYS A 54 17.89 10.15 -5.30
CA LYS A 54 17.43 9.26 -4.22
C LYS A 54 16.15 9.77 -3.54
N THR A 55 16.01 11.10 -3.45
CA THR A 55 14.85 11.77 -2.87
C THR A 55 13.58 11.68 -3.72
N ILE A 56 13.67 11.68 -5.05
CA ILE A 56 12.50 11.48 -5.92
C ILE A 56 12.05 10.01 -5.86
N TYR A 57 12.99 9.07 -5.91
CA TYR A 57 12.68 7.63 -5.80
C TYR A 57 11.95 7.30 -4.49
N LEU A 58 12.46 7.79 -3.35
CA LEU A 58 11.82 7.58 -2.05
C LEU A 58 10.43 8.23 -1.97
N ARG A 59 10.25 9.43 -2.54
CA ARG A 59 8.94 10.09 -2.59
C ARG A 59 7.92 9.29 -3.41
N LEU A 60 8.34 8.72 -4.54
CA LEU A 60 7.49 7.86 -5.37
C LEU A 60 7.11 6.55 -4.66
N LEU A 61 8.04 5.92 -3.94
CA LEU A 61 7.76 4.74 -3.13
C LEU A 61 6.74 5.03 -2.02
N ILE A 62 6.87 6.16 -1.33
CA ILE A 62 5.91 6.58 -0.28
C ILE A 62 4.54 6.87 -0.90
N LEU A 63 4.49 7.54 -2.06
CA LEU A 63 3.24 7.82 -2.76
C LEU A 63 2.54 6.52 -3.19
N LEU A 64 3.30 5.56 -3.73
CA LEU A 64 2.78 4.23 -4.07
C LEU A 64 2.22 3.50 -2.84
N ALA A 65 2.93 3.56 -1.71
CA ALA A 65 2.50 2.95 -0.45
C ALA A 65 1.15 3.49 0.04
N ILE A 66 0.96 4.80 -0.04
CA ILE A 66 -0.28 5.46 0.38
C ILE A 66 -1.44 5.06 -0.54
N ILE A 67 -1.23 5.04 -1.85
CA ILE A 67 -2.29 4.68 -2.82
C ILE A 67 -2.74 3.23 -2.62
N LEU A 68 -1.80 2.29 -2.44
CA LEU A 68 -2.12 0.88 -2.23
C LEU A 68 -2.81 0.63 -0.89
N SER A 69 -2.38 1.29 0.20
CA SER A 69 -3.04 1.13 1.50
C SER A 69 -4.47 1.67 1.48
N LEU A 70 -4.71 2.78 0.77
CA LEU A 70 -6.05 3.29 0.49
C LEU A 70 -6.85 2.32 -0.37
N ALA A 71 -6.27 1.74 -1.42
CA ALA A 71 -6.96 0.79 -2.30
C ALA A 71 -7.50 -0.41 -1.51
N PHE A 72 -6.65 -1.07 -0.71
CA PHE A 72 -7.06 -2.28 0.02
C PHE A 72 -8.02 -2.04 1.17
N SER A 73 -8.19 -0.80 1.60
CA SER A 73 -9.04 -0.47 2.74
C SER A 73 -10.43 0.01 2.34
N VAL A 74 -10.67 0.24 1.06
CA VAL A 74 -11.95 0.67 0.49
C VAL A 74 -12.89 -0.51 0.27
N ASN A 75 -14.16 -0.34 0.64
CA ASN A 75 -15.22 -1.35 0.43
C ASN A 75 -15.87 -1.31 -0.97
N ASN A 76 -15.83 -0.17 -1.66
CA ASN A 76 -16.47 -0.01 -2.98
C ASN A 76 -15.54 -0.43 -4.13
N TYR A 77 -15.91 -1.46 -4.88
CA TYR A 77 -15.15 -1.98 -6.03
C TYR A 77 -14.80 -0.93 -7.09
N ILE A 78 -15.66 0.06 -7.33
CA ILE A 78 -15.38 1.13 -8.30
C ILE A 78 -14.24 2.02 -7.79
N PHE A 79 -14.28 2.37 -6.50
CA PHE A 79 -13.26 3.23 -5.91
C PHE A 79 -11.94 2.47 -5.72
N PHE A 80 -11.98 1.16 -5.43
CA PHE A 80 -10.83 0.27 -5.51
C PHE A 80 -10.18 0.30 -6.89
N TYR A 81 -10.96 0.15 -7.97
CA TYR A 81 -10.45 0.17 -9.34
C TYR A 81 -9.75 1.48 -9.69
N ILE A 82 -10.34 2.62 -9.32
CA ILE A 82 -9.75 3.95 -9.57
C ILE A 82 -8.40 4.09 -8.84
N LEU A 83 -8.34 3.69 -7.57
CA LEU A 83 -7.10 3.75 -6.78
C LEU A 83 -6.04 2.77 -7.32
N PHE A 84 -6.45 1.61 -7.80
CA PHE A 84 -5.57 0.64 -8.42
C PHE A 84 -4.96 1.18 -9.72
N GLU A 85 -5.76 1.77 -10.61
CA GLU A 85 -5.26 2.46 -11.82
C GLU A 85 -4.35 3.64 -11.47
N ALA A 86 -4.68 4.42 -10.43
CA ALA A 86 -3.82 5.50 -9.96
C ALA A 86 -2.44 5.02 -9.48
N SER A 87 -2.33 3.77 -9.01
CA SER A 87 -1.05 3.16 -8.61
C SER A 87 -0.13 2.83 -9.80
N LEU A 88 -0.67 2.75 -11.03
CA LEU A 88 0.11 2.50 -12.24
C LEU A 88 1.03 3.69 -12.61
N ILE A 89 0.64 4.91 -12.27
CA ILE A 89 1.43 6.13 -12.54
C ILE A 89 2.77 6.12 -11.76
N PRO A 90 2.78 6.03 -10.42
CA PRO A 90 4.03 6.01 -9.67
C PRO A 90 4.86 4.75 -9.96
N THR A 91 4.25 3.60 -10.21
CA THR A 91 4.99 2.37 -10.59
C THR A 91 5.67 2.53 -11.95
N PHE A 92 4.98 3.10 -12.95
CA PHE A 92 5.57 3.37 -14.26
C PHE A 92 6.77 4.32 -14.17
N ILE A 93 6.66 5.41 -13.37
CA ILE A 93 7.76 6.34 -13.15
C ILE A 93 8.94 5.64 -12.46
N LEU A 94 8.68 4.76 -11.47
CA LEU A 94 9.73 3.99 -10.81
C LEU A 94 10.46 3.06 -11.79
N ILE A 95 9.73 2.37 -12.68
CA ILE A 95 10.31 1.46 -13.68
C ILE A 95 11.19 2.24 -14.66
N LEU A 96 10.70 3.36 -15.21
CA LEU A 96 11.48 4.19 -16.13
C LEU A 96 12.67 4.86 -15.45
N GLY A 97 12.51 5.29 -14.19
CA GLY A 97 13.57 5.96 -13.44
C GLY A 97 14.71 5.04 -13.01
N TRP A 98 14.44 3.74 -12.83
CA TRP A 98 15.47 2.72 -12.59
C TRP A 98 16.00 2.07 -13.87
N GLY A 99 15.19 2.02 -14.92
CA GLY A 99 15.51 1.41 -16.21
C GLY A 99 16.39 2.27 -17.11
N TYR A 100 17.23 3.15 -16.56
CA TYR A 100 18.25 3.83 -17.36
C TYR A 100 19.36 2.84 -17.71
N GLN A 101 19.07 2.02 -18.71
CA GLN A 101 20.06 1.25 -19.43
C GLN A 101 20.92 2.23 -20.25
N PRO A 102 22.25 2.16 -20.18
CA PRO A 102 23.10 2.95 -21.08
C PRO A 102 22.83 2.61 -22.55
#